data_AF-A0A1M7S6H9-F1
#
_entry.id   AF-A0A1M7S6H9-F1
#
_cell.length_a   1.000
_cell.length_b   1.000
_cell.length_c   1.000
_cell.angle_alpha   90.00
_cell.angle_beta   90.00
_cell.angle_gamma   90.00
#
_symmetry.space_group_name_H-M   'P 1'
#
loop_
_entity.id
_entity.type
_entity.pdbx_description
1 polymer ?
#
loop_
_entity_poly.entity_id
_entity_poly.type
_entity_poly.pdbx_seq_one_letter_code
_entity_poly.pdbx_strand_id
1 'polypeptide(L)' 'MENIKQHDHRTTRRPDCVTEIRMGNTVLVVSGFFKKDTTSTAADKMARVLEAEAAATQKKAI' A
#
# COMPACT_ATOMS: atom_id res chain seq x y z
N MET A 1 -0.63 -38.55 -8.70
CA MET A 1 -0.30 -37.58 -7.64
C MET A 1 0.37 -36.41 -8.31
N GLU A 2 -0.42 -35.41 -8.70
CA GLU A 2 0.08 -34.24 -9.42
C GLU A 2 0.96 -33.42 -8.48
N ASN A 3 2.24 -33.32 -8.82
CA ASN A 3 3.20 -32.48 -8.12
C ASN A 3 2.95 -31.04 -8.58
N ILE A 4 2.06 -30.35 -7.87
CA ILE A 4 1.63 -28.99 -8.20
C ILE A 4 2.80 -28.04 -7.89
N LYS A 5 3.53 -27.75 -8.97
CA LYS A 5 4.14 -26.48 -9.37
C LYS A 5 5.08 -25.80 -8.36
N GLN A 6 6.36 -25.93 -8.69
CA GLN A 6 7.40 -24.88 -8.65
C GLN A 6 7.17 -23.77 -7.63
N HIS A 7 7.90 -23.82 -6.52
CA HIS A 7 8.26 -22.63 -5.77
C HIS A 7 9.05 -21.68 -6.69
N ASP A 8 8.32 -20.81 -7.38
CA ASP A 8 8.88 -19.66 -8.07
C ASP A 8 9.48 -18.73 -7.00
N HIS A 9 10.79 -18.84 -6.82
CA HIS A 9 11.56 -18.02 -5.90
C HIS A 9 11.79 -16.58 -6.40
N ARG A 10 11.16 -16.14 -7.50
CA ARG A 10 11.27 -14.76 -8.02
C ARG A 10 10.03 -14.32 -8.80
N THR A 11 9.00 -13.77 -8.14
CA THR A 11 8.27 -12.55 -8.59
C THR A 11 7.49 -11.94 -7.42
N THR A 12 7.43 -10.60 -7.37
CA THR A 12 6.62 -9.79 -6.46
C THR A 12 5.19 -10.35 -6.29
N ARG A 13 4.88 -10.95 -5.13
CA ARG A 13 3.51 -11.36 -4.79
C ARG A 13 2.56 -10.18 -5.02
N ARG A 14 1.41 -10.40 -5.67
CA ARG A 14 0.37 -9.38 -5.81
C ARG A 14 -0.12 -8.97 -4.41
N PRO A 15 -0.29 -7.66 -4.11
CA PRO A 15 -0.84 -7.24 -2.83
C PRO A 15 -2.23 -7.82 -2.62
N ASP A 16 -2.54 -8.19 -1.38
CA ASP A 16 -3.85 -8.75 -1.02
C ASP A 16 -4.94 -7.66 -0.98
N CYS A 17 -4.55 -6.42 -0.67
CA CYS A 17 -5.44 -5.27 -0.63
C CYS A 17 -4.75 -4.04 -1.23
N VAL A 18 -5.51 -3.24 -1.97
CA VAL A 18 -5.07 -1.96 -2.52
C VAL A 18 -6.12 -0.93 -2.14
N THR A 19 -5.67 0.21 -1.61
CA THR A 19 -6.51 1.37 -1.32
C THR A 19 -6.05 2.54 -2.17
N GLU A 20 -7.00 3.32 -2.68
CA GLU A 20 -6.72 4.46 -3.55
C GLU A 20 -7.53 5.67 -3.11
N ILE A 21 -6.92 6.85 -3.12
CA ILE A 21 -7.59 8.12 -2.86
C ILE A 21 -7.19 9.13 -3.93
N ARG A 22 -8.17 9.87 -4.45
CA ARG A 22 -7.95 10.95 -5.41
C ARG A 22 -7.92 12.30 -4.69
N MET A 23 -6.80 13.00 -4.81
CA MET A 23 -6.63 14.37 -4.32
C MET A 23 -6.35 15.29 -5.51
N GLY A 24 -7.40 15.96 -6.00
CA GLY A 24 -7.33 16.80 -7.21
C GLY A 24 -6.86 15.99 -8.42
N ASN A 25 -5.71 16.38 -8.97
CA ASN A 25 -5.10 15.74 -10.14
C ASN A 25 -4.23 14.52 -9.78
N THR A 26 -3.99 14.27 -8.49
CA THR A 26 -3.12 13.19 -8.00
C THR A 26 -3.95 12.01 -7.48
N VAL A 27 -3.45 10.80 -7.70
CA VAL A 27 -3.98 9.56 -7.11
C VAL A 27 -2.93 8.97 -6.18
N LEU A 28 -3.30 8.75 -4.93
CA LEU A 28 -2.49 8.05 -3.95
C LEU A 28 -2.92 6.60 -3.93
N VAL A 29 -1.96 5.70 -4.14
CA VAL A 29 -2.18 4.25 -4.14
C VAL A 29 -1.37 3.63 -3.02
N VAL A 30 -2.02 2.90 -2.13
CA VAL A 30 -1.38 2.18 -1.03
C VAL A 30 -1.72 0.70 -1.13
N SER A 31 -0.69 -0.12 -1.27
CA SER A 31 -0.82 -1.58 -1.31
C SER A 31 -0.47 -2.23 0.03
N GLY A 32 -1.28 -3.20 0.44
CA GLY A 32 -1.09 -3.99 1.66
C GLY A 32 -1.01 -5.48 1.38
N PHE A 33 -0.17 -6.16 2.14
CA PHE A 33 -0.16 -7.61 2.25
C PHE A 33 -0.75 -8.01 3.60
N PHE A 34 -1.66 -8.98 3.62
CA PHE A 34 -2.16 -9.55 4.85
C PHE A 34 -1.08 -10.45 5.46
N LYS A 35 -0.69 -10.13 6.69
CA LYS A 35 0.19 -10.99 7.50
C LYS A 35 -0.54 -11.32 8.78
N LYS A 36 -0.44 -12.57 9.23
CA LYS A 36 -1.14 -13.11 10.39
C LYS A 36 -0.93 -12.26 11.66
N ASP A 37 0.26 -11.72 11.84
CA ASP A 37 0.66 -10.96 13.03
C ASP A 37 0.80 -9.45 12.76
N THR A 38 0.31 -8.95 11.62
CA THR A 38 0.29 -7.51 11.33
C THR A 38 -1.00 -6.88 11.79
N THR A 39 -0.86 -5.84 12.62
CA THR A 39 -1.98 -5.01 13.08
C THR A 39 -2.26 -3.82 12.14
N SER A 40 -1.33 -3.48 11.25
CA SER A 40 -1.45 -2.34 10.33
C SER A 40 -2.06 -2.75 8.99
N THR A 41 -3.23 -2.21 8.70
CA THR A 41 -3.96 -2.40 7.45
C THR A 41 -3.47 -1.45 6.34
N ALA A 42 -3.91 -1.69 5.10
CA ALA A 42 -3.69 -0.74 4.00
C ALA A 42 -4.37 0.62 4.24
N ALA A 43 -5.50 0.63 4.96
CA ALA A 43 -6.18 1.86 5.37
C ALA A 43 -5.36 2.64 6.41
N ASP A 44 -4.78 1.97 7.40
CA ASP A 44 -3.93 2.63 8.41
C ASP A 44 -2.68 3.26 7.80
N LYS A 45 -2.12 2.60 6.78
CA LYS A 45 -1.02 3.17 5.99
C LYS A 45 -1.47 4.37 5.17
N MET A 46 -2.68 4.31 4.58
CA MET A 46 -3.24 5.44 3.83
C MET A 46 -3.38 6.68 4.70
N ALA A 47 -3.86 6.55 5.94
CA ALA A 47 -3.94 7.68 6.87
C ALA A 47 -2.59 8.39 7.06
N ARG A 48 -1.52 7.63 7.25
CA ARG A 48 -0.15 8.17 7.38
C ARG A 48 0.36 8.85 6.11
N VAL A 49 0.01 8.31 4.93
CA VAL A 49 0.34 8.93 3.64
C VAL A 49 -0.36 10.28 3.52
N LEU A 50 -1.64 10.36 3.86
CA LEU A 50 -2.40 11.61 3.83
C LEU A 50 -1.80 12.68 4.76
N GLU A 51 -1.42 12.32 5.98
CA GLU A 51 -0.75 13.23 6.92
C GLU A 51 0.58 13.76 6.36
N ALA A 52 1.38 12.87 5.75
CA ALA A 52 2.65 13.25 5.14
C ALA A 52 2.48 14.18 3.93
N GLU A 53 1.50 13.92 3.07
CA GLU A 53 1.16 14.78 1.93
C GLU A 53 0.69 16.16 2.37
N ALA A 54 -0.13 16.22 3.43
CA ALA A 54 -0.57 17.48 4.03
C ALA A 54 0.61 18.28 4.60
N ALA A 55 1.51 17.63 5.34
CA ALA A 55 2.70 18.27 5.90
C ALA A 55 3.69 18.75 4.82
N ALA A 56 3.86 17.98 3.73
CA ALA A 56 4.70 18.37 2.60
C ALA A 56 4.15 19.59 1.86
N THR A 57 2.83 19.70 1.74
CA THR A 57 2.16 20.86 1.13
C THR A 57 2.34 22.12 1.98
N GLN A 58 2.19 22.01 3.31
CA GLN A 58 2.40 23.15 4.21
C GLN A 58 3.85 23.66 4.17
N LYS A 59 4.85 22.78 4.13
CA LYS A 59 6.27 23.17 4.03
C LYS A 59 6.64 23.88 2.73
N LYS A 60 5.91 23.65 1.63
CA LYS A 60 6.14 24.35 0.36
C LYS A 60 5.52 25.75 0.31
N ALA A 61 4.59 26.05 1.20
CA ALA A 61 3.83 27.30 1.19
C ALA A 61 4.43 28.40 2.09
N ILE A 62 5.64 28.18 2.61
CA ILE A 62 6.40 29.08 3.49
C ILE A 62 7.76 29.32 2.84
#